data_AF-A0A956LBT1-F1
#
_entry.id   AF-A0A956LBT1-F1
#
_cell.length_a   1.000
_cell.length_b   1.000
_cell.length_c   1.000
_cell.angle_alpha   90.00
_cell.angle_beta   90.00
_cell.angle_gamma   90.00
#
_symmetry.space_group_name_H-M   'P 1'
#
loop_
_entity.id
_entity.type
_entity.pdbx_description
1 polymer ?
#
loop_
_entity_poly.entity_id
_entity_poly.type
_entity_poly.pdbx_seq_one_letter_code
_entity_poly.pdbx_strand_id
1 'polypeptide(L)'
;MLRELSRLPANRLLMVAGWLGLATFLVGSLITWMLWRALTMAGISDNAWNALGAVGTMAGFALTLAGALVILVQLNESIERRSMELFSTAFEQLSSEADVTARRWIFINLPDDVEEGLAMLETNPEGKAHVKRVLNSFDYMGFLLSQNWDSEDSVIHWVSPFVAKAWCVLEPYVDYEAELRGEPDYYEMARFLGERCIAWRKRRYPDWDPRRRFSKAL
;
A
#
# COMPACT_ATOMS: atom_id res chain seq x y z
N MET A 1 -17.97 -2.58 -1.45
CA MET A 1 -18.44 -3.69 -2.31
C MET A 1 -17.28 -4.44 -2.98
N LEU A 2 -16.49 -3.85 -3.90
CA LEU A 2 -15.36 -4.58 -4.53
C LEU A 2 -14.35 -5.14 -3.51
N ARG A 3 -14.01 -4.35 -2.49
CA ARG A 3 -13.15 -4.76 -1.36
C ARG A 3 -13.72 -5.87 -0.48
N GLU A 4 -15.04 -6.08 -0.52
CA GLU A 4 -15.69 -7.20 0.19
C GLU A 4 -15.72 -8.45 -0.70
N LEU A 5 -15.90 -8.27 -2.01
CA LEU A 5 -15.82 -9.36 -2.99
C LEU A 5 -14.40 -9.95 -3.08
N SER A 6 -13.35 -9.12 -2.98
CA SER A 6 -11.95 -9.60 -2.98
C SER A 6 -11.59 -10.41 -1.73
N ARG A 7 -12.36 -10.29 -0.64
CA ARG A 7 -12.16 -11.08 0.58
C ARG A 7 -12.81 -12.46 0.52
N LEU A 8 -13.61 -12.74 -0.51
CA LEU A 8 -14.26 -14.04 -0.65
C LEU A 8 -13.24 -15.08 -1.14
N PRO A 9 -13.27 -16.32 -0.61
CA PRO A 9 -12.47 -17.40 -1.16
C PRO A 9 -12.84 -17.63 -2.63
N ALA A 10 -11.86 -18.04 -3.44
CA ALA A 10 -11.99 -18.16 -4.89
C ALA A 10 -13.23 -18.97 -5.33
N ASN A 11 -13.60 -20.02 -4.61
CA ASN A 11 -14.80 -20.80 -4.89
C ASN A 11 -16.10 -19.99 -4.71
N ARG A 12 -16.21 -19.16 -3.67
CA ARG A 12 -17.36 -18.27 -3.46
C ARG A 12 -17.40 -17.16 -4.50
N LEU A 13 -16.25 -16.64 -4.90
CA LEU A 13 -16.19 -15.65 -5.96
C LEU A 13 -16.71 -16.22 -7.29
N LEU A 14 -16.24 -17.42 -7.67
CA LEU A 14 -16.74 -18.12 -8.86
C LEU A 14 -18.24 -18.40 -8.77
N MET A 15 -18.74 -18.74 -7.59
CA MET A 15 -20.19 -18.88 -7.37
C MET A 15 -20.92 -17.55 -7.57
N VAL A 16 -20.43 -16.43 -7.02
CA VAL A 16 -21.05 -15.11 -7.20
C VAL A 16 -21.05 -14.70 -8.67
N ALA A 17 -19.92 -14.85 -9.36
CA ALA A 17 -19.81 -14.56 -10.79
C ALA A 17 -20.74 -15.46 -11.61
N GLY A 18 -20.82 -16.75 -11.27
CA GLY A 18 -21.73 -17.71 -11.90
C GLY A 18 -23.20 -17.35 -11.68
N TRP A 19 -23.59 -16.99 -10.45
CA TRP A 19 -24.94 -16.54 -10.14
C TRP A 19 -25.31 -15.24 -10.83
N LEU A 20 -24.38 -14.27 -10.88
CA LEU A 20 -24.58 -13.01 -11.59
C LEU A 20 -24.74 -13.24 -13.09
N GLY A 21 -23.90 -14.09 -13.68
CA GLY A 21 -24.01 -14.51 -15.08
C GLY A 21 -25.34 -15.20 -15.36
N LEU A 22 -25.72 -16.18 -14.53
CA LEU A 22 -26.99 -16.90 -14.65
C LEU A 22 -28.19 -15.96 -14.52
N ALA A 23 -28.20 -15.06 -13.53
CA ALA A 23 -29.26 -14.09 -13.34
C ALA A 23 -29.38 -13.15 -14.55
N THR A 24 -28.24 -12.66 -15.06
CA THR A 24 -28.20 -11.82 -16.26
C THR A 24 -28.77 -12.55 -17.48
N PHE A 25 -28.38 -13.82 -17.66
CA PHE A 25 -28.89 -14.66 -18.74
C PHE A 25 -30.40 -14.90 -18.63
N LEU A 26 -30.90 -15.26 -17.46
CA LEU A 26 -32.32 -15.54 -17.23
C LEU A 26 -33.18 -14.30 -17.44
N VAL A 27 -32.77 -13.17 -16.86
CA VAL A 27 -33.47 -11.88 -17.02
C VAL A 27 -33.45 -11.44 -18.48
N GLY A 28 -32.29 -11.50 -19.14
CA GLY A 28 -32.15 -11.16 -20.55
C GLY A 28 -32.98 -12.04 -21.48
N SER A 29 -33.01 -13.35 -21.22
CA SER A 29 -33.81 -14.31 -22.00
C SER A 29 -35.30 -14.08 -21.80
N LEU A 30 -35.74 -13.77 -20.57
CA LEU A 30 -37.13 -13.42 -20.28
C LEU A 30 -37.55 -12.15 -21.02
N ILE A 31 -36.74 -11.09 -20.97
CA ILE A 31 -37.00 -9.83 -21.69
C ILE A 31 -37.09 -10.10 -23.21
N THR A 32 -36.16 -10.87 -23.76
CA THR A 32 -36.14 -11.24 -25.18
C THR A 32 -37.41 -12.01 -25.58
N TRP A 33 -37.83 -12.97 -24.74
CA TRP A 33 -39.05 -13.74 -24.97
C TRP A 33 -40.32 -12.86 -24.90
N MET A 34 -40.40 -11.96 -23.91
CA MET A 34 -41.52 -11.02 -23.77
C MET A 34 -41.61 -10.07 -24.97
N LEU A 35 -40.48 -9.55 -25.45
CA LEU A 35 -40.40 -8.72 -26.65
C LEU A 35 -40.86 -9.48 -27.89
N TRP A 36 -40.36 -10.70 -28.09
CA TRP A 36 -40.77 -11.53 -29.22
C TRP A 36 -42.28 -11.82 -29.20
N ARG A 37 -42.84 -12.13 -28.03
CA ARG A 37 -44.29 -12.32 -27.85
C ARG A 37 -45.08 -11.05 -28.22
N ALA A 38 -44.64 -9.89 -27.74
CA ALA A 38 -45.30 -8.61 -28.05
C ALA A 38 -45.26 -8.29 -29.56
N LEU A 39 -44.11 -8.50 -30.22
CA LEU A 39 -43.96 -8.32 -31.66
C LEU A 39 -44.86 -9.25 -32.46
N THR A 40 -44.95 -10.52 -32.05
CA THR A 40 -45.81 -11.51 -32.70
C THR A 40 -47.28 -11.13 -32.58
N MET A 41 -47.71 -10.63 -31.41
CA MET A 41 -49.08 -10.14 -31.20
C MET A 41 -49.40 -8.90 -32.05
N ALA A 42 -48.39 -8.09 -32.39
CA ALA A 42 -48.53 -6.94 -33.28
C ALA A 42 -48.58 -7.31 -34.78
N GLY A 43 -48.56 -8.61 -35.11
CA GLY A 43 -48.57 -9.09 -36.49
C GLY A 43 -47.21 -9.00 -37.20
N ILE A 44 -46.14 -8.71 -36.47
CA ILE A 44 -44.78 -8.73 -37.00
C ILE A 44 -44.30 -10.18 -36.95
N SER A 45 -44.34 -10.88 -38.09
CA SER A 45 -43.91 -12.27 -38.18
C SER A 45 -42.38 -12.35 -38.18
N ASP A 46 -41.79 -12.41 -37.00
CA ASP A 46 -40.36 -12.66 -36.86
C ASP A 46 -40.07 -14.17 -36.85
N ASN A 47 -39.08 -14.61 -37.62
CA ASN A 47 -38.69 -16.02 -37.67
C ASN A 47 -38.16 -16.48 -36.31
N ALA A 48 -38.61 -17.63 -35.80
CA ALA A 48 -38.20 -18.19 -34.51
C ALA A 48 -36.66 -18.35 -34.36
N TRP A 49 -35.96 -18.48 -35.49
CA TRP A 49 -34.50 -18.50 -35.56
C TRP A 49 -33.84 -17.19 -35.07
N ASN A 50 -34.46 -16.04 -35.31
CA ASN A 50 -33.97 -14.74 -34.83
C ASN A 50 -34.04 -14.68 -33.29
N ALA A 51 -35.13 -15.18 -32.70
CA ALA A 51 -35.28 -15.24 -31.25
C ALA A 51 -34.23 -16.16 -30.61
N LEU A 52 -33.93 -17.31 -31.24
CA LEU A 52 -32.86 -18.21 -30.77
C LEU A 52 -31.48 -17.53 -30.84
N GLY A 53 -31.20 -16.78 -31.92
CA GLY A 53 -29.97 -16.00 -32.06
C GLY A 53 -29.82 -14.92 -30.99
N ALA A 54 -30.92 -14.25 -30.63
CA ALA A 54 -30.94 -13.26 -29.55
C ALA A 54 -30.63 -13.90 -28.18
N VAL A 55 -31.20 -15.07 -27.88
CA VAL A 55 -30.89 -15.83 -26.65
C VAL A 55 -29.41 -16.25 -26.62
N GLY A 56 -28.86 -16.70 -27.75
CA GLY A 56 -27.43 -17.01 -27.86
C GLY A 56 -26.52 -15.80 -27.61
N THR A 57 -26.92 -14.63 -28.11
CA THR A 57 -26.21 -13.36 -27.87
C THR A 57 -26.26 -12.98 -26.39
N MET A 58 -27.42 -13.14 -25.73
CA MET A 58 -27.57 -12.91 -24.30
C MET A 58 -26.72 -13.87 -23.46
N ALA A 59 -26.61 -15.14 -23.85
CA ALA A 59 -25.72 -16.10 -23.20
C ALA A 59 -24.25 -15.66 -23.32
N GLY A 60 -23.83 -15.25 -24.52
CA GLY A 60 -22.49 -14.71 -24.74
C GLY A 60 -22.20 -13.50 -23.86
N PHE A 61 -23.12 -12.53 -23.82
CA PHE A 61 -22.99 -11.34 -22.98
C PHE A 61 -22.88 -11.65 -21.49
N ALA A 62 -23.73 -12.55 -20.98
CA ALA A 62 -23.71 -12.99 -19.59
C ALA A 62 -22.37 -13.66 -19.22
N LEU A 63 -21.82 -14.50 -20.10
CA LEU A 63 -20.50 -15.12 -19.91
C LEU A 63 -19.38 -14.08 -19.91
N THR A 64 -19.42 -13.09 -20.81
CA THR A 64 -18.43 -12.01 -20.85
C THR A 64 -18.44 -11.19 -19.56
N LEU A 65 -19.61 -10.84 -19.02
CA LEU A 65 -19.72 -10.11 -17.76
C LEU A 65 -19.18 -10.93 -16.58
N ALA A 66 -19.54 -12.22 -16.50
CA ALA A 66 -19.02 -13.10 -15.45
C ALA A 66 -17.49 -13.22 -15.52
N GLY A 67 -16.93 -13.38 -16.73
CA GLY A 67 -15.49 -13.41 -16.96
C GLY A 67 -14.80 -12.11 -16.56
N ALA A 68 -15.36 -10.95 -16.94
CA ALA A 68 -14.82 -9.64 -16.59
C ALA A 68 -14.78 -9.42 -15.07
N LEU A 69 -15.81 -9.86 -14.33
CA LEU A 69 -15.82 -9.77 -12.87
C LEU A 69 -14.70 -10.61 -12.22
N VAL A 70 -14.49 -11.83 -12.71
CA VAL A 70 -13.40 -12.71 -12.22
C VAL A 70 -12.04 -12.07 -12.48
N ILE A 71 -11.82 -11.53 -13.69
CA ILE A 71 -10.57 -10.84 -14.04
C ILE A 71 -10.31 -9.64 -13.12
N LEU A 72 -11.33 -8.81 -12.87
CA LEU A 72 -11.20 -7.64 -11.99
C LEU A 72 -10.77 -8.03 -10.57
N VAL A 73 -11.32 -9.11 -10.04
CA VAL A 73 -10.98 -9.57 -8.69
C VAL A 73 -9.59 -10.18 -8.66
N GLN A 74 -9.21 -10.99 -9.66
CA GLN A 74 -7.85 -11.51 -9.78
C GLN A 74 -6.80 -10.40 -9.91
N LEU A 75 -7.13 -9.33 -10.65
CA LEU A 75 -6.27 -8.14 -10.74
C LEU A 75 -6.10 -7.48 -9.37
N ASN A 76 -7.19 -7.32 -8.61
CA ASN A 76 -7.13 -6.78 -7.26
C ASN A 76 -6.26 -7.65 -6.33
N GLU A 77 -6.46 -8.97 -6.32
CA GLU A 77 -5.62 -9.90 -5.54
C GLU A 77 -4.14 -9.83 -5.97
N SER A 78 -3.86 -9.68 -7.27
CA SER A 78 -2.50 -9.56 -7.78
C SER A 78 -1.82 -8.27 -7.30
N ILE A 79 -2.55 -7.16 -7.27
CA ILE A 79 -2.06 -5.88 -6.73
C ILE A 79 -1.77 -6.04 -5.22
N GLU A 80 -2.69 -6.65 -4.47
CA GLU A 80 -2.51 -6.90 -3.04
C GLU A 80 -1.27 -7.77 -2.77
N ARG A 81 -1.10 -8.89 -3.49
CA ARG A 81 0.09 -9.75 -3.35
C ARG A 81 1.39 -9.01 -3.63
N ARG A 82 1.43 -8.23 -4.71
CA ARG A 82 2.63 -7.45 -5.08
C ARG A 82 2.96 -6.41 -4.01
N SER A 83 1.94 -5.74 -3.44
CA SER A 83 2.16 -4.80 -2.34
C SER A 83 2.72 -5.48 -1.09
N MET A 84 2.25 -6.70 -0.79
CA MET A 84 2.70 -7.44 0.38
C MET A 84 4.13 -7.98 0.23
N GLU A 85 4.51 -8.39 -0.99
CA GLU A 85 5.88 -8.75 -1.32
C GLU A 85 6.83 -7.56 -1.18
N LEU A 86 6.47 -6.40 -1.75
CA LEU A 86 7.25 -5.16 -1.59
C LEU A 86 7.42 -4.78 -0.12
N PHE A 87 6.38 -4.95 0.69
CA PHE A 87 6.46 -4.72 2.13
C PHE A 87 7.38 -5.70 2.84
N SER A 88 7.29 -7.00 2.53
CA SER A 88 8.19 -8.01 3.10
C SER A 88 9.64 -7.67 2.79
N THR A 89 9.95 -7.34 1.53
CA THR A 89 11.29 -6.95 1.12
C THR A 89 11.75 -5.67 1.83
N ALA A 90 10.92 -4.64 1.87
CA ALA A 90 11.27 -3.38 2.53
C ALA A 90 11.47 -3.57 4.05
N PHE A 91 10.70 -4.46 4.67
CA PHE A 91 10.90 -4.81 6.06
C PHE A 91 12.16 -5.63 6.30
N GLU A 92 12.39 -6.68 5.52
CA GLU A 92 13.59 -7.51 5.60
C GLU A 92 14.84 -6.63 5.49
N GLN A 93 14.79 -5.64 4.60
CA GLN A 93 15.84 -4.62 4.50
C GLN A 93 15.94 -3.78 5.78
N LEU A 94 14.85 -3.15 6.23
CA LEU A 94 14.86 -2.33 7.45
C LEU A 94 15.28 -3.10 8.70
N SER A 95 14.99 -4.39 8.77
CA SER A 95 15.31 -5.27 9.89
C SER A 95 16.61 -6.05 9.70
N SER A 96 17.33 -5.79 8.61
CA SER A 96 18.64 -6.37 8.38
C SER A 96 19.58 -6.01 9.53
N GLU A 97 20.51 -6.91 9.86
CA GLU A 97 21.48 -6.68 10.92
C GLU A 97 22.29 -5.39 10.70
N ALA A 98 22.59 -5.07 9.43
CA ALA A 98 23.27 -3.85 9.05
C ALA A 98 22.44 -2.59 9.35
N ASP A 99 21.14 -2.59 9.03
CA ASP A 99 20.24 -1.47 9.31
C ASP A 99 19.96 -1.33 10.82
N VAL A 100 19.82 -2.45 11.55
CA VAL A 100 19.70 -2.45 13.01
C VAL A 100 20.96 -1.88 13.67
N THR A 101 22.14 -2.30 13.22
CA THR A 101 23.43 -1.82 13.73
C THR A 101 23.63 -0.35 13.43
N ALA A 102 23.29 0.09 12.22
CA ALA A 102 23.37 1.51 11.84
C ALA A 102 22.47 2.39 12.73
N ARG A 103 21.22 1.99 12.97
CA ARG A 103 20.32 2.72 13.87
C ARG A 103 20.82 2.75 15.31
N ARG A 104 21.37 1.63 15.81
CA ARG A 104 21.97 1.57 17.15
C ARG A 104 23.17 2.49 17.26
N TRP A 105 24.03 2.50 16.25
CA TRP A 105 25.20 3.35 16.19
C TRP A 105 24.80 4.83 16.27
N ILE A 106 23.79 5.25 15.49
CA ILE A 106 23.26 6.62 15.51
C ILE A 106 22.76 6.98 16.91
N PHE A 107 21.96 6.12 17.53
CA PHE A 107 21.40 6.42 18.85
C PHE A 107 22.46 6.49 19.97
N ILE A 108 23.55 5.73 19.85
CA ILE A 108 24.59 5.66 20.88
C ILE A 108 25.62 6.78 20.70
N ASN A 109 26.05 7.01 19.45
CA ASN A 109 27.24 7.80 19.16
C ASN A 109 26.93 9.18 18.59
N LEU A 110 25.77 9.40 17.96
CA LEU A 110 25.46 10.69 17.36
C LEU A 110 25.09 11.71 18.46
N PRO A 111 25.83 12.84 18.57
CA PRO A 111 25.52 13.91 19.53
C PRO A 111 24.14 14.52 19.30
N ASP A 112 23.61 15.21 20.31
CA ASP A 112 22.38 16.00 20.14
C ASP A 112 22.66 17.35 19.45
N ASP A 113 23.89 17.88 19.58
CA ASP A 113 24.35 19.07 18.88
C ASP A 113 24.75 18.73 17.43
N VAL A 114 24.15 19.44 16.47
CA VAL A 114 24.29 19.13 15.04
C VAL A 114 25.70 19.47 14.53
N GLU A 115 26.28 20.58 14.96
CA GLU A 115 27.61 21.01 14.52
C GLU A 115 28.69 20.04 15.03
N GLU A 116 28.63 19.66 16.32
CA GLU A 116 29.51 18.64 16.90
C GLU A 116 29.36 17.30 16.19
N GLY A 117 28.11 16.88 15.94
CA GLY A 117 27.84 15.63 15.24
C GLY A 117 28.34 15.61 13.80
N LEU A 118 28.21 16.73 13.07
CA LEU A 118 28.75 16.83 11.71
C LEU A 118 30.27 16.80 11.68
N ALA A 119 30.94 17.53 12.57
CA ALA A 119 32.41 17.47 12.71
C ALA A 119 32.90 16.05 13.05
N MET A 120 32.16 15.33 13.91
CA MET A 120 32.41 13.92 14.18
C MET A 120 32.22 13.06 12.92
N LEU A 121 31.14 13.25 12.15
CA LEU A 121 30.86 12.47 10.94
C LEU A 121 31.85 12.75 9.80
N GLU A 122 32.45 13.94 9.73
CA GLU A 122 33.52 14.26 8.79
C GLU A 122 34.78 13.44 9.04
N THR A 123 35.12 13.23 10.32
CA THR A 123 36.29 12.44 10.74
C THR A 123 36.00 10.95 10.88
N ASN A 124 34.73 10.54 10.92
CA ASN A 124 34.29 9.16 11.07
C ASN A 124 33.48 8.65 9.85
N PRO A 125 34.14 8.06 8.84
CA PRO A 125 33.48 7.58 7.63
C PRO A 125 32.48 6.44 7.88
N GLU A 126 32.68 5.64 8.94
CA GLU A 126 31.76 4.57 9.33
C GLU A 126 30.43 5.16 9.85
N GLY A 127 30.52 6.17 10.72
CA GLY A 127 29.35 6.91 11.21
C GLY A 127 28.54 7.53 10.08
N LYS A 128 29.23 8.16 9.13
CA LYS A 128 28.61 8.73 7.93
C LYS A 128 27.91 7.66 7.09
N ALA A 129 28.51 6.49 6.94
CA ALA A 129 27.90 5.36 6.24
C ALA A 129 26.64 4.83 6.97
N HIS A 130 26.64 4.80 8.30
CA HIS A 130 25.46 4.42 9.09
C HIS A 130 24.31 5.42 8.94
N VAL A 131 24.58 6.72 9.06
CA VAL A 131 23.58 7.78 8.86
C VAL A 131 22.97 7.67 7.46
N LYS A 132 23.82 7.61 6.42
CA LYS A 132 23.36 7.49 5.03
C LYS A 132 22.52 6.23 4.80
N ARG A 133 22.92 5.08 5.36
CA ARG A 133 22.16 3.83 5.24
C ARG A 133 20.77 3.98 5.83
N VAL A 134 20.65 4.51 7.05
CA VAL A 134 19.35 4.66 7.71
C VAL A 134 18.45 5.65 6.95
N LEU A 135 18.99 6.78 6.52
CA LEU A 135 18.24 7.76 5.72
C LEU A 135 17.78 7.16 4.40
N ASN A 136 18.63 6.44 3.66
CA ASN A 136 18.24 5.78 2.42
C ASN A 136 17.15 4.72 2.64
N SER A 137 17.26 3.93 3.72
CA SER A 137 16.24 2.93 4.06
C SER A 137 14.90 3.59 4.42
N PHE A 138 14.92 4.74 5.09
CA PHE A 138 13.72 5.52 5.41
C PHE A 138 13.12 6.17 4.18
N ASP A 139 13.94 6.74 3.31
CA ASP A 139 13.51 7.37 2.06
C ASP A 139 12.84 6.36 1.14
N TYR A 140 13.45 5.18 0.97
CA TYR A 140 12.87 4.08 0.22
C TYR A 140 11.51 3.65 0.79
N MET A 141 11.40 3.44 2.11
CA MET A 141 10.13 3.06 2.74
C MET A 141 9.08 4.17 2.67
N GLY A 142 9.51 5.43 2.84
CA GLY A 142 8.64 6.60 2.71
C GLY A 142 8.10 6.73 1.30
N PHE A 143 8.94 6.55 0.29
CA PHE A 143 8.55 6.52 -1.13
C PHE A 143 7.50 5.44 -1.37
N LEU A 144 7.75 4.21 -0.89
CA LEU A 144 6.80 3.11 -1.02
C LEU A 144 5.44 3.44 -0.38
N LEU A 145 5.42 4.05 0.81
CA LEU A 145 4.19 4.43 1.50
C LEU A 145 3.48 5.65 0.88
N SER A 146 4.23 6.54 0.22
CA SER A 146 3.67 7.71 -0.47
C SER A 146 2.77 7.33 -1.65
N GLN A 147 2.91 6.12 -2.20
CA GLN A 147 2.11 5.61 -3.32
C GLN A 147 0.68 5.20 -2.91
N ASN A 148 0.18 5.77 -1.80
CA ASN A 148 -1.20 5.70 -1.34
C ASN A 148 -1.68 4.27 -1.07
N TRP A 149 -0.91 3.52 -0.29
CA TRP A 149 -1.29 2.16 0.06
C TRP A 149 -2.36 2.10 1.15
N ASP A 150 -3.42 1.37 0.84
CA ASP A 150 -4.58 1.08 1.69
C ASP A 150 -4.25 0.40 3.04
N SER A 151 -3.00 -0.04 3.25
CA SER A 151 -2.49 -0.72 4.45
C SER A 151 -1.59 0.14 5.33
N GLU A 152 -1.52 1.46 5.06
CA GLU A 152 -0.58 2.38 5.68
C GLU A 152 -0.55 2.29 7.21
N ASP A 153 -1.71 2.32 7.89
CA ASP A 153 -1.76 2.33 9.36
C ASP A 153 -1.17 1.07 10.01
N SER A 154 -1.34 -0.10 9.39
CA SER A 154 -0.79 -1.37 9.89
C SER A 154 0.72 -1.42 9.73
N VAL A 155 1.22 -0.90 8.61
CA VAL A 155 2.65 -0.78 8.35
C VAL A 155 3.28 0.21 9.32
N ILE A 156 2.71 1.42 9.42
CA ILE A 156 3.19 2.47 10.31
C ILE A 156 3.20 2.00 11.76
N HIS A 157 2.16 1.30 12.24
CA HIS A 157 2.14 0.72 13.58
C HIS A 157 3.43 -0.06 13.85
N TRP A 158 3.82 -0.92 12.93
CA TRP A 158 4.93 -1.83 13.13
C TRP A 158 6.31 -1.22 12.90
N VAL A 159 6.47 -0.30 11.95
CA VAL A 159 7.77 0.37 11.72
C VAL A 159 8.01 1.57 12.65
N SER A 160 6.93 2.18 13.16
CA SER A 160 7.03 3.38 14.01
C SER A 160 8.01 3.27 15.18
N PRO A 161 8.23 2.09 15.83
CA PRO A 161 9.12 2.02 16.97
C PRO A 161 10.55 2.41 16.78
N PHE A 162 11.13 1.96 15.67
CA PHE A 162 12.52 2.25 15.36
C PHE A 162 12.65 3.44 14.43
N VAL A 163 11.67 3.67 13.53
CA VAL A 163 11.68 4.84 12.64
C VAL A 163 11.55 6.13 13.44
N ALA A 164 10.50 6.28 14.25
CA ALA A 164 10.24 7.54 14.93
C ALA A 164 11.38 7.92 15.89
N LYS A 165 11.98 6.91 16.54
CA LYS A 165 13.10 7.11 17.44
C LYS A 165 14.38 7.56 16.72
N ALA A 166 14.74 6.89 15.62
CA ALA A 166 15.92 7.29 14.84
C ALA A 166 15.69 8.63 14.13
N TRP A 167 14.49 8.87 13.59
CA TRP A 167 14.14 10.11 12.93
C TRP A 167 14.27 11.31 13.87
N CYS A 168 13.82 11.23 15.12
CA CYS A 168 13.98 12.34 16.07
C CYS A 168 15.44 12.73 16.36
N VAL A 169 16.39 11.82 16.12
CA VAL A 169 17.83 12.13 16.23
C VAL A 169 18.37 12.68 14.91
N LEU A 170 17.89 12.15 13.77
CA LEU A 170 18.37 12.51 12.44
C LEU A 170 17.75 13.78 11.85
N GLU A 171 16.53 14.13 12.23
CA GLU A 171 15.76 15.27 11.70
C GLU A 171 16.57 16.58 11.74
N PRO A 172 17.18 17.00 12.87
CA PRO A 172 17.97 18.23 12.91
C PRO A 172 19.17 18.22 11.96
N TYR A 173 19.78 17.06 11.74
CA TYR A 173 20.91 16.90 10.82
C TYR A 173 20.47 17.00 9.36
N VAL A 174 19.33 16.40 9.02
CA VAL A 174 18.75 16.49 7.68
C VAL A 174 18.34 17.93 7.38
N ASP A 175 17.70 18.61 8.32
CA ASP A 175 17.26 20.00 8.15
C ASP A 175 18.45 20.95 7.97
N TYR A 176 19.49 20.80 8.79
CA TYR A 176 20.72 21.59 8.66
C TYR A 176 21.41 21.37 7.30
N GLU A 177 21.56 20.11 6.88
CA GLU A 177 22.19 19.77 5.61
C GLU A 177 21.35 20.26 4.40
N ALA A 178 20.02 20.19 4.50
CA ALA A 178 19.10 20.71 3.49
C ALA A 178 19.25 22.23 3.32
N GLU A 179 19.33 22.98 4.42
CA GLU A 179 19.55 24.42 4.41
C GLU A 179 20.92 24.77 3.83
N LEU A 180 21.98 24.09 4.28
CA LEU A 180 23.35 24.29 3.80
C LEU A 180 23.48 24.09 2.28
N ARG A 181 22.73 23.14 1.72
CA ARG A 181 22.73 22.84 0.28
C ARG A 181 21.77 23.70 -0.53
N GLY A 182 20.79 24.34 0.12
CA GLY A 182 19.65 24.94 -0.57
C GLY A 182 18.75 23.92 -1.26
N GLU A 183 18.69 22.70 -0.72
CA GLU A 183 17.90 21.57 -1.24
C GLU A 183 16.76 21.24 -0.27
N PRO A 184 15.59 21.92 -0.36
CA PRO A 184 14.49 21.73 0.61
C PRO A 184 13.84 20.34 0.55
N ASP A 185 14.05 19.62 -0.55
CA ASP A 185 13.59 18.25 -0.83
C ASP A 185 14.61 17.17 -0.39
N TYR A 186 15.72 17.56 0.25
CA TYR A 186 16.72 16.61 0.76
C TYR A 186 16.09 15.61 1.74
N TYR A 187 16.05 14.34 1.34
CA TYR A 187 15.40 13.24 2.07
C TYR A 187 13.91 13.49 2.41
N GLU A 188 13.17 14.09 1.47
CA GLU A 188 11.73 14.37 1.62
C GLU A 188 10.91 13.14 2.04
N MET A 189 11.16 11.96 1.45
CA MET A 189 10.39 10.77 1.76
C MET A 189 10.74 10.20 3.14
N ALA A 190 12.00 10.33 3.57
CA ALA A 190 12.38 10.00 4.94
C ALA A 190 11.70 10.92 5.96
N ARG A 191 11.59 12.23 5.65
CA ARG A 191 10.85 13.20 6.49
C ARG A 191 9.38 12.83 6.59
N PHE A 192 8.73 12.59 5.44
CA PHE A 192 7.34 12.11 5.39
C PHE A 192 7.13 10.87 6.28
N LEU A 193 7.99 9.86 6.16
CA LEU A 193 7.89 8.63 6.94
C LEU A 193 8.11 8.89 8.45
N GLY A 194 9.12 9.67 8.79
CA GLY A 194 9.47 10.02 10.16
C GLY A 194 8.34 10.74 10.88
N GLU A 195 7.80 11.79 10.26
CA GLU A 195 6.68 12.58 10.77
C GLU A 195 5.42 11.73 10.96
N ARG A 196 5.08 10.88 9.98
CA ARG A 196 3.93 9.97 10.09
C ARG A 196 4.08 8.98 11.23
N CYS A 197 5.27 8.40 11.41
CA CYS A 197 5.54 7.50 12.52
C CYS A 197 5.45 8.20 13.89
N ILE A 198 5.94 9.43 13.99
CA ILE A 198 5.82 10.26 15.20
C ILE A 198 4.34 10.57 15.48
N ALA A 199 3.59 11.03 14.48
CA ALA A 199 2.18 11.38 14.61
C ALA A 199 1.34 10.17 15.05
N TRP A 200 1.56 9.00 14.44
CA TRP A 200 0.92 7.76 14.81
C TRP A 200 1.19 7.39 16.28
N ARG A 201 2.44 7.54 16.73
CA ARG A 201 2.82 7.24 18.12
C ARG A 201 2.22 8.20 19.12
N LYS A 202 2.26 9.51 18.88
CA LYS A 202 1.63 10.51 19.76
C LYS A 202 0.13 10.28 19.90
N ARG A 203 -0.54 9.88 18.81
CA ARG A 203 -1.97 9.52 18.82
C ARG A 203 -2.25 8.28 19.67
N ARG A 204 -1.37 7.27 19.64
CA ARG A 204 -1.57 5.98 20.33
C ARG A 204 -1.07 5.98 21.78
N TYR A 205 -0.02 6.74 22.05
CA TYR A 205 0.70 6.83 23.32
C TYR A 205 0.96 8.32 23.63
N PRO A 206 0.01 9.05 24.24
CA PRO A 206 0.13 10.49 24.46
C PRO A 206 1.37 10.90 25.28
N ASP A 207 1.82 10.04 26.19
CA ASP A 207 3.01 10.27 27.04
C ASP A 207 4.33 9.85 26.36
N TRP A 208 4.28 9.44 25.09
CA TRP A 208 5.48 9.00 24.37
C TRP A 208 6.36 10.19 23.99
N ASP A 209 7.56 10.23 24.58
CA ASP A 209 8.63 11.15 24.21
C ASP A 209 9.75 10.39 23.46
N PRO A 210 9.96 10.65 22.16
CA PRO A 210 11.05 10.04 21.40
C PRO A 210 12.44 10.47 21.88
N ARG A 211 12.57 11.66 22.46
CA ARG A 211 13.85 12.27 22.86
C ARG A 211 14.30 11.84 24.24
N ARG A 212 13.46 11.11 24.97
CA ARG A 212 13.85 10.44 26.21
C ARG A 212 14.86 9.35 25.88
N ARG A 213 16.13 9.74 25.68
CA ARG A 213 17.27 8.82 25.69
C ARG A 213 17.11 8.03 26.99
N PHE A 214 17.13 6.70 26.94
CA PHE A 214 17.07 5.87 28.15
C PHE A 214 18.12 6.46 29.08
N SER A 215 17.68 7.19 30.11
CA SER A 215 18.58 7.78 31.11
C SER A 215 19.39 6.61 31.58
N LYS A 216 20.68 6.59 31.25
CA LYS A 216 21.55 5.42 31.40
C LYS A 216 21.27 4.81 32.77
N ALA A 217 20.49 3.73 32.82
CA ALA A 217 20.43 2.85 33.96
C ALA A 217 21.70 2.00 33.81
N LEU A 218 22.83 2.65 34.07
CA LEU A 218 24.12 2.04 34.34
C LEU A 218 24.32 2.10 35.84
#